data_AF-A0A9Q6Z819-F1
#
_entry.id   AF-A0A9Q6Z819-F1
#
_cell.length_a   1.000
_cell.length_b   1.000
_cell.length_c   1.000
_cell.angle_alpha   90.00
_cell.angle_beta   90.00
_cell.angle_gamma   90.00
#
_symmetry.space_group_name_H-M   'P 1'
#
loop_
_entity.id
_entity.type
_entity.pdbx_description
1 polymer ?
#
loop_
_entity_poly.entity_id
_entity_poly.type
_entity_poly.pdbx_seq_one_letter_code
_entity_poly.pdbx_strand_id
1 'polypeptide(L)' 'METLLPNVNTSEGCFDIGVLLSNKAFTEDAINMRKYEPYLLNDNSILSRIALIKLGIFGERQ' A
#
# COMPACT_ATOMS: atom_id res chain seq x y z
N MET A 1 21.12 -3.83 14.24
CA MET A 1 19.97 -3.96 13.33
C MET A 1 20.10 -2.82 12.36
N GLU A 2 20.45 -3.09 11.10
CA GLU A 2 20.43 -2.03 10.09
C GLU A 2 18.98 -1.59 9.92
N THR A 3 18.66 -0.39 10.38
CA THR A 3 17.39 0.25 10.05
C THR A 3 17.48 0.66 8.59
N LEU A 4 17.15 -0.27 7.68
CA LEU A 4 16.93 0.06 6.29
C LEU A 4 15.81 1.10 6.28
N LEU A 5 16.16 2.33 5.89
CA LEU A 5 15.18 3.38 5.76
C LEU A 5 14.11 2.90 4.77
N PRO A 6 12.82 3.06 5.11
CA PRO A 6 11.75 2.64 4.23
C PRO A 6 11.92 3.30 2.86
N ASN A 7 11.87 2.49 1.80
CA ASN A 7 12.11 2.95 0.44
C ASN A 7 10.87 3.64 -0.12
N VAL A 8 10.91 4.98 -0.17
CA VAL A 8 9.84 5.84 -0.72
C VAL A 8 9.46 5.50 -2.16
N ASN A 9 10.33 4.83 -2.91
CA ASN A 9 10.07 4.43 -4.30
C ASN A 9 9.26 3.12 -4.42
N THR A 10 8.95 2.47 -3.30
CA THR A 10 8.13 1.25 -3.26
C THR A 10 6.82 1.53 -2.56
N SER A 11 5.74 0.89 -3.01
CA SER A 11 4.43 1.01 -2.36
C SER A 11 4.48 0.59 -0.88
N GLU A 12 5.29 -0.41 -0.55
CA GLU A 12 5.46 -0.91 0.83
C GLU A 12 6.24 0.07 1.71
N GLY A 13 7.38 0.60 1.26
CA GLY A 13 8.12 1.62 2.00
C GLY A 13 7.34 2.93 2.15
N CYS A 14 6.56 3.32 1.14
CA CYS A 14 5.67 4.47 1.23
C CYS A 14 4.57 4.24 2.27
N PHE A 15 4.01 3.03 2.34
CA PHE A 15 3.02 2.65 3.35
C PHE A 15 3.60 2.66 4.77
N ASP A 16 4.78 2.08 4.97
CA ASP A 16 5.47 2.05 6.27
C ASP A 16 5.77 3.46 6.79
N ILE A 17 6.19 4.39 5.91
CA ILE A 17 6.36 5.80 6.27
C ILE A 17 5.03 6.44 6.64
N GLY A 18 3.97 6.16 5.87
CA GLY A 18 2.62 6.65 6.15
C GLY A 18 2.12 6.20 7.52
N VAL A 19 2.37 4.95 7.90
CA VAL A 19 2.04 4.42 9.22
C VAL A 19 2.92 5.05 10.30
N LEU A 20 4.23 5.05 10.12
CA LEU A 20 5.20 5.57 11.09
C LEU A 20 4.96 7.04 11.43
N LEU A 21 4.66 7.85 10.40
CA LEU A 21 4.42 9.29 10.55
C LEU A 21 2.94 9.63 10.77
N SER A 22 2.05 8.63 10.77
CA SER A 22 0.59 8.84 10.72
C SER A 22 0.18 9.79 9.59
N ASN A 23 0.87 9.74 8.46
CA ASN A 23 0.67 10.61 7.32
C ASN A 23 -0.17 9.92 6.25
N LYS A 24 -1.40 10.42 6.09
CA LYS A 24 -2.36 9.89 5.11
C LYS A 24 -1.87 10.01 3.67
N ALA A 25 -1.12 11.05 3.32
CA ALA A 25 -0.65 11.27 1.95
C ALA A 25 0.25 10.12 1.47
N PHE A 26 1.20 9.70 2.30
CA PHE A 26 2.05 8.53 2.04
C PHE A 26 1.23 7.24 1.93
N THR A 27 0.22 7.07 2.79
CA THR A 27 -0.66 5.89 2.72
C THR A 27 -1.48 5.87 1.42
N GLU A 28 -1.96 7.02 0.95
CA GLU A 28 -2.71 7.14 -0.31
C GLU A 28 -1.82 6.95 -1.53
N ASP A 29 -0.59 7.46 -1.51
CA ASP A 29 0.40 7.24 -2.57
C ASP A 29 0.76 5.75 -2.68
N ALA A 30 1.00 5.07 -1.55
CA ALA A 30 1.23 3.63 -1.53
C ALA A 30 0.10 2.84 -2.20
N ILE A 31 -1.15 3.21 -1.91
CA ILE A 31 -2.34 2.59 -2.53
C ILE A 31 -2.41 2.90 -4.03
N ASN A 32 -2.10 4.13 -4.44
CA ASN A 32 -2.09 4.51 -5.85
C ASN A 32 -0.98 3.82 -6.64
N MET A 33 0.20 3.61 -6.05
CA MET A 33 1.30 2.85 -6.67
C MET A 33 0.88 1.42 -7.01
N ARG A 34 0.04 0.78 -6.17
CA ARG A 34 -0.49 -0.57 -6.43
C ARG A 34 -1.36 -0.68 -7.69
N LYS A 35 -1.90 0.43 -8.23
CA LYS A 35 -2.57 0.43 -9.55
C LYS A 35 -1.63 0.03 -10.68
N TYR A 36 -0.37 0.43 -10.58
CA TYR A 36 0.65 0.18 -11.60
C TYR A 36 1.37 -1.16 -11.38
N GLU A 37 1.17 -1.77 -10.21
CA GLU A 37 1.76 -3.05 -9.82
C GLU A 37 0.67 -4.06 -9.41
N PRO A 38 -0.22 -4.47 -10.32
CA PRO A 38 -1.38 -5.30 -10.00
C PRO A 38 -1.00 -6.70 -9.47
N TYR A 39 0.20 -7.20 -9.78
CA TYR A 39 0.72 -8.44 -9.22
C TYR A 39 0.89 -8.38 -7.70
N LEU A 40 1.15 -7.18 -7.15
CA LEU A 40 1.27 -6.98 -5.71
C LEU A 40 -0.09 -7.01 -5.03
N LEU A 41 -1.19 -6.66 -5.71
CA LEU A 41 -2.55 -6.69 -5.13
C LEU A 41 -2.98 -8.07 -4.64
N ASN A 42 -2.34 -9.13 -5.13
CA ASN A 42 -2.62 -10.51 -4.74
C ASN A 42 -1.78 -10.98 -3.54
N ASP A 43 -0.90 -10.12 -3.00
CA ASP A 43 -0.18 -10.44 -1.77
C ASP A 43 -1.12 -10.39 -0.55
N ASN A 44 -0.73 -11.07 0.54
CA ASN A 44 -1.50 -11.08 1.78
C ASN A 44 -1.29 -9.83 2.65
N SER A 45 -0.68 -8.77 2.12
CA SER A 45 -0.40 -7.55 2.89
C SER A 45 -1.67 -6.76 3.19
N ILE A 46 -1.62 -5.99 4.27
CA ILE A 46 -2.69 -5.04 4.62
C ILE A 46 -2.85 -4.00 3.52
N LEU A 47 -1.74 -3.53 2.94
CA LEU A 47 -1.73 -2.57 1.84
C LEU A 47 -2.50 -3.11 0.63
N SER A 48 -2.32 -4.38 0.25
CA SER A 48 -3.10 -5.01 -0.82
C SER A 48 -4.58 -5.05 -0.53
N ARG A 49 -4.96 -5.46 0.68
CA ARG A 49 -6.38 -5.50 1.07
C ARG A 49 -7.01 -4.11 0.97
N ILE A 50 -6.32 -3.09 1.49
CA ILE A 50 -6.78 -1.70 1.42
C ILE A 50 -6.85 -1.23 -0.05
N ALA A 51 -5.84 -1.54 -0.85
CA ALA A 51 -5.80 -1.16 -2.26
C ALA A 51 -6.93 -1.82 -3.05
N LEU A 52 -7.15 -3.12 -2.88
CA LEU A 52 -8.26 -3.83 -3.52
C LEU A 52 -9.63 -3.24 -3.17
N ILE A 53 -9.86 -2.88 -1.90
CA ILE A 53 -11.10 -2.21 -1.46
C ILE A 53 -11.22 -0.83 -2.11
N LYS A 54 -10.16 -0.02 -2.05
CA LYS A 54 -10.18 1.37 -2.52
C LYS A 54 -10.22 1.50 -4.05
N LEU A 55 -9.74 0.48 -4.76
CA LEU A 55 -9.86 0.35 -6.21
C LEU A 55 -11.19 -0.27 -6.66
N GLY A 56 -12.04 -0.72 -5.73
CA GLY A 56 -13.30 -1.39 -6.05
C GLY A 56 -13.12 -2.77 -6.71
N ILE A 57 -11.93 -3.36 -6.60
CA ILE A 57 -11.62 -4.70 -7.14
C ILE A 57 -12.10 -5.78 -6.18
N PHE A 58 -12.00 -5.53 -4.86
CA PHE A 58 -12.71 -6.31 -3.84
C PHE A 58 -14.11 -5.74 -3.66
N GLY A 59 -14.98 -5.99 -4.64
CA GLY A 59 -16.41 -5.80 -4.47
C GLY A 59 -16.95 -6.95 -3.63
N GLU A 60 -17.65 -6.64 -2.54
CA GLU A 60 -18.58 -7.61 -1.97
C GLU A 60 -19.45 -8.15 -3.10
N ARG A 61 -19.37 -9.47 -3.35
CA ARG A 61 -20.50 -10.16 -3.94
C ARG A 61 -21.60 -10.12 -2.88
N GLN A 62 -22.41 -9.08 -2.90
CA GLN A 62 -23.77 -9.15 -2.37
C GLN A 62 -24.65 -9.89 -3.38
#